data_AF-A0A1W1C4H2-F1
#
_entry.id   AF-A0A1W1C4H2-F1
#
_cell.length_a   1.000
_cell.length_b   1.000
_cell.length_c   1.000
_cell.angle_alpha   90.00
_cell.angle_beta   90.00
_cell.angle_gamma   90.00
#
_symmetry.space_group_name_H-M   'P 1'
#
loop_
_entity.id
_entity.type
_entity.pdbx_description
1 polymer ?
#
loop_
_entity_poly.entity_id
_entity_poly.type
_entity_poly.pdbx_seq_one_letter_code
_entity_poly.pdbx_strand_id
1 'polypeptide(L)' 'MKLYTAIALYQKRQLSLGKSAQFLGMDRLSFIALLKQDNIPIFDYSNREMSEIF' A
#
# COMPACT_ATOMS: atom_id res chain seq x y z
N MET A 1 -4.67 2.74 -15.98
CA MET A 1 -5.59 1.70 -15.46
C MET A 1 -5.01 0.91 -14.29
N LYS A 2 -3.83 0.27 -14.41
CA LYS A 2 -3.23 -0.54 -13.32
C LYS A 2 -3.16 0.15 -11.95
N LEU A 3 -2.81 1.44 -11.90
CA LEU A 3 -2.73 2.21 -10.65
C LEU A 3 -4.05 2.20 -9.88
N TYR A 4 -5.13 2.66 -10.51
CA TYR A 4 -6.44 2.70 -9.88
C TYR A 4 -6.95 1.30 -9.51
N THR A 5 -6.62 0.27 -10.29
CA THR A 5 -6.91 -1.11 -9.92
C THR A 5 -6.18 -1.51 -8.64
N ALA A 6 -4.87 -1.23 -8.52
CA ALA A 6 -4.10 -1.54 -7.32
C ALA A 6 -4.65 -0.80 -6.09
N ILE A 7 -4.97 0.49 -6.24
CA ILE A 7 -5.58 1.30 -5.17
C ILE A 7 -6.94 0.74 -4.76
N ALA A 8 -7.82 0.42 -5.72
CA ALA A 8 -9.15 -0.09 -5.43
C ALA A 8 -9.08 -1.46 -4.72
N LEU A 9 -8.18 -2.34 -5.17
CA LEU A 9 -7.96 -3.64 -4.53
C LEU A 9 -7.36 -3.48 -3.13
N TYR A 10 -6.43 -2.53 -2.94
CA TYR A 10 -5.87 -2.19 -1.64
C TYR A 10 -6.93 -1.68 -0.66
N GLN A 11 -7.74 -0.71 -1.09
CA GLN A 11 -8.84 -0.14 -0.29
C GLN A 11 -9.91 -1.20 0.07
N LYS A 12 -10.15 -2.15 -0.83
CA LYS A 12 -11.02 -3.32 -0.58
C LYS A 12 -10.36 -4.42 0.26
N ARG A 13 -9.12 -4.21 0.74
CA ARG A 13 -8.31 -5.19 1.49
C ARG A 13 -8.09 -6.52 0.74
N GLN A 14 -8.14 -6.49 -0.59
CA GLN A 14 -7.89 -7.64 -1.46
C GLN A 14 -6.41 -7.79 -1.82
N LEU A 15 -5.66 -6.69 -1.78
CA LEU A 15 -4.20 -6.69 -1.87
C LEU A 15 -3.61 -6.03 -0.63
N SER A 16 -2.54 -6.62 -0.11
CA SER A 16 -1.70 -5.98 0.90
C SER A 16 -0.94 -4.79 0.29
N LEU A 17 -0.36 -3.96 1.14
CA LEU A 17 0.45 -2.82 0.70
C LEU A 17 1.64 -3.27 -0.16
N GLY A 18 2.33 -4.34 0.26
CA GLY A 18 3.44 -4.91 -0.51
C GLY A 18 3.00 -5.56 -1.83
N LYS A 19 1.84 -6.25 -1.84
CA LYS A 19 1.32 -6.86 -3.07
C LYS A 19 0.83 -5.81 -4.07
N SER A 20 0.28 -4.70 -3.59
CA SER A 20 -0.13 -3.58 -4.43
C SER A 20 1.08 -2.89 -5.07
N ALA A 21 2.16 -2.69 -4.31
CA ALA A 21 3.42 -2.19 -4.85
C ALA A 21 4.00 -3.13 -5.92
N GLN A 22 4.07 -4.44 -5.62
CA GLN A 22 4.53 -5.46 -6.58
C GLN A 22 3.68 -5.48 -7.87
N PHE A 23 2.36 -5.36 -7.75
CA PHE A 23 1.44 -5.33 -8.90
C PHE A 23 1.71 -4.15 -9.85
N LEU A 24 2.20 -3.04 -9.30
CA LEU A 24 2.59 -1.84 -10.05
C LEU A 24 4.06 -1.85 -10.47
N GLY A 25 4.84 -2.85 -10.07
CA GLY A 25 6.28 -2.92 -10.36
C GLY A 25 7.11 -1.87 -9.63
N MET A 26 6.64 -1.40 -8.47
CA MET A 26 7.35 -0.44 -7.62
C MET A 26 7.63 -1.03 -6.25
N ASP A 27 8.54 -0.39 -5.50
CA ASP A 27 8.79 -0.75 -4.13
C ASP A 27 7.68 -0.27 -3.18
N ARG A 28 7.75 -0.79 -1.95
CA ARG A 28 6.77 -0.56 -0.91
C ARG A 28 6.65 0.91 -0.48
N LEU A 29 7.78 1.62 -0.37
CA LEU A 29 7.84 3.01 0.07
C LEU A 29 7.30 3.93 -1.02
N SER A 30 7.58 3.64 -2.28
CA SER A 30 7.01 4.33 -3.44
C SER A 30 5.48 4.25 -3.44
N PHE A 31 4.91 3.09 -3.14
CA PHE A 31 3.46 2.95 -3.03
C PHE A 31 2.88 3.69 -1.82
N ILE A 32 3.57 3.70 -0.67
CA ILE A 32 3.18 4.50 0.51
C ILE A 32 3.16 6.00 0.16
N ALA A 33 4.19 6.51 -0.53
CA ALA A 33 4.26 7.91 -0.94
C ALA A 33 3.09 8.28 -1.84
N LEU A 34 2.73 7.38 -2.77
CA LEU A 34 1.58 7.56 -3.65
C LEU A 34 0.27 7.65 -2.86
N LEU A 35 0.03 6.73 -1.91
CA LEU A 35 -1.16 6.77 -1.07
C LEU A 35 -1.23 8.08 -0.27
N LYS A 36 -0.11 8.57 0.26
CA LYS A 36 -0.04 9.84 0.99
C LYS A 36 -0.37 11.04 0.11
N GLN A 37 0.18 11.09 -1.11
CA GLN A 37 -0.09 12.18 -2.07
C GLN A 37 -1.59 12.30 -2.36
N ASP A 38 -2.29 11.17 -2.44
CA ASP A 38 -3.71 11.12 -2.76
C ASP A 38 -4.62 11.10 -1.50
N ASN A 39 -4.06 11.31 -0.30
CA ASN A 39 -4.76 11.24 0.99
C ASN A 39 -5.51 9.91 1.23
N ILE A 40 -4.98 8.81 0.71
CA ILE A 40 -5.54 7.47 0.90
C ILE A 40 -4.97 6.89 2.21
N PRO A 41 -5.83 6.45 3.15
CA PRO A 41 -5.34 5.90 4.41
C PRO A 41 -4.54 4.62 4.21
N ILE A 42 -3.50 4.47 5.03
CA ILE A 42 -2.65 3.28 5.05
C ILE A 42 -3.18 2.35 6.15
N PHE A 43 -3.81 1.25 5.77
CA PHE A 43 -4.46 0.30 6.69
C PHE A 43 -3.56 -0.86 7.10
N ASP A 44 -2.53 -1.11 6.31
CA ASP A 44 -1.74 -2.34 6.35
C ASP A 44 -0.39 -2.09 7.02
N TYR A 45 -0.43 -1.30 8.11
CA TYR A 45 0.61 -1.35 9.13
C TYR A 45 0.51 -2.74 9.77
N SER A 46 1.09 -3.73 9.11
CA SER A 46 1.09 -5.10 9.62
C SER A 46 1.74 -5.08 10.99
N ASN A 47 1.40 -6.01 11.88
CA ASN A 47 2.00 -6.12 13.22
C ASN A 47 3.55 -6.14 13.20
N ARG A 48 4.17 -6.43 12.04
CA ARG A 48 5.62 -6.36 11.79
C ARG A 48 6.18 -4.93 11.73
N GLU A 49 5.39 -3.91 11.43
CA GLU A 49 5.82 -2.50 11.48
C GLU A 49 5.70 -1.88 12.88
N MET A 50 4.81 -2.42 13.73
CA MET A 50 4.83 -2.04 15.14
C MET A 50 6.11 -2.51 15.84
N SER A 51 6.73 -3.63 15.43
CA SER A 51 8.00 -4.09 15.98
C SER A 51 9.25 -3.32 15.52
N GLU A 52 9.12 -2.36 14.59
CA GLU A 52 10.20 -1.43 14.26
C GLU A 52 10.06 -0.09 15.00
N ILE A 53 8.92 0.14 15.66
CA ILE A 53 8.61 1.37 16.40
C ILE A 53 8.61 1.12 17.93
N PHE A 54 8.54 -0.14 18.37
CA PHE A 54 8.64 -0.57 19.78
C PHE A 54 9.80 -1.54 19.99
#